data_AF-A0A6B3H2K3-F1
#
_entry.id   AF-A0A6B3H2K3-F1
#
_cell.length_a   1.000
_cell.length_b   1.000
_cell.length_c   1.000
_cell.angle_alpha   90.00
_cell.angle_beta   90.00
_cell.angle_gamma   90.00
#
_symmetry.space_group_name_H-M   'P 1'
#
loop_
_entity.id
_entity.type
_entity.pdbx_description
1 polymer ?
#
loop_
_entity_poly.entity_id
_entity_poly.type
_entity_poly.pdbx_seq_one_letter_code
_entity_poly.pdbx_strand_id
1 'polypeptide(L)' 'PLPSGDEKPSAAHRSRLALAEAAGTVLAGGLSLLGISAPAHL' A
#
# COMPACT_ATOMS: atom_id res chain seq x y z
N PRO A 1 -23.17 -9.72 -0.38
CA PRO A 1 -22.25 -10.63 0.36
C PRO A 1 -20.79 -10.34 -0.02
N LEU A 2 -19.96 -9.94 0.96
CA LEU A 2 -18.53 -9.72 0.77
C LEU A 2 -17.79 -11.07 0.85
N PRO A 3 -16.68 -11.27 0.09
CA PRO A 3 -15.98 -12.54 0.05
C PRO A 3 -15.35 -12.88 1.40
N SER A 4 -15.73 -14.04 1.94
CA SER A 4 -15.20 -14.63 3.16
C SER A 4 -13.89 -15.37 2.88
N GLY A 5 -12.79 -14.85 3.41
CA GLY A 5 -11.73 -15.59 4.12
C GLY A 5 -10.81 -16.57 3.38
N ASP A 6 -11.26 -17.30 2.36
CA ASP A 6 -10.50 -18.44 1.81
C ASP A 6 -10.26 -18.36 0.29
N GLU A 7 -10.50 -17.21 -0.34
CA GLU A 7 -10.19 -17.02 -1.74
C GLU A 7 -8.68 -16.86 -1.93
N LYS A 8 -8.06 -17.88 -2.54
CA LYS A 8 -6.63 -17.94 -2.89
C LYS A 8 -6.17 -16.55 -3.38
N PRO A 9 -5.17 -15.89 -2.76
CA PRO A 9 -4.83 -14.49 -3.05
C PRO A 9 -4.63 -14.34 -4.54
N SER A 10 -5.63 -13.78 -5.20
CA SER A 10 -5.68 -13.76 -6.66
C SER A 10 -4.47 -12.96 -7.15
N ALA A 11 -4.01 -13.24 -8.37
CA ALA A 11 -2.94 -12.43 -8.97
C ALA A 11 -3.25 -10.93 -8.90
N ALA A 12 -4.53 -10.56 -8.94
CA ALA A 12 -5.01 -9.20 -8.73
C ALA A 12 -4.79 -8.67 -7.30
N HIS A 13 -4.94 -9.49 -6.25
CA HIS A 13 -4.63 -9.09 -4.87
C HIS A 13 -3.12 -8.84 -4.69
N ARG A 14 -2.26 -9.72 -5.22
CA ARG A 14 -0.80 -9.50 -5.19
C ARG A 14 -0.38 -8.28 -6.00
N SER A 15 -0.99 -8.07 -7.17
CA SER A 15 -0.73 -6.88 -7.98
C SER A 15 -1.14 -5.59 -7.26
N ARG A 16 -2.29 -5.62 -6.56
CA ARG A 16 -2.74 -4.49 -5.73
C ARG A 16 -1.81 -4.22 -4.56
N LEU A 17 -1.30 -5.25 -3.89
CA LEU A 17 -0.31 -5.08 -2.81
C LEU A 17 0.99 -4.46 -3.35
N ALA A 18 1.54 -5.00 -4.44
CA ALA A 18 2.76 -4.47 -5.06
C ALA A 18 2.60 -3.00 -5.50
N LEU A 19 1.42 -2.64 -6.02
CA LEU A 19 1.09 -1.26 -6.36
C LEU A 19 1.09 -0.35 -5.11
N ALA A 20 0.47 -0.81 -4.02
CA ALA A 20 0.42 -0.04 -2.77
C ALA A 20 1.82 0.17 -2.16
N GLU A 21 2.68 -0.86 -2.19
CA GLU A 21 4.07 -0.76 -1.73
C GLU A 21 4.88 0.23 -2.58
N ALA A 22 4.77 0.15 -3.91
CA ALA A 22 5.44 1.08 -4.81
C ALA A 22 4.96 2.52 -4.60
N ALA A 23 3.64 2.73 -4.49
CA ALA A 23 3.05 4.04 -4.24
C ALA A 23 3.50 4.61 -2.87
N GLY A 24 3.53 3.78 -1.83
CA GLY A 24 4.02 4.18 -0.50
C GLY A 24 5.47 4.61 -0.52
N THR A 25 6.32 3.91 -1.29
CA THR A 25 7.74 4.28 -1.46
C THR A 25 7.91 5.63 -2.15
N VAL A 26 7.18 5.86 -3.25
CA VAL A 26 7.21 7.14 -3.97
C VAL A 26 6.72 8.29 -3.09
N LEU A 27 5.61 8.07 -2.38
CA LEU A 27 5.06 9.08 -1.47
C LEU A 27 6.05 9.41 -0.35
N ALA A 28 6.66 8.41 0.28
CA ALA A 28 7.66 8.61 1.34
C ALA A 28 8.86 9.43 0.83
N GLY A 29 9.34 9.15 -0.38
CA GLY A 29 10.39 9.94 -1.02
C GLY A 29 9.98 11.40 -1.24
N GLY A 30 8.78 11.63 -1.78
CA GLY A 30 8.26 12.99 -1.98
C GLY A 30 8.09 13.77 -0.67
N LEU A 31 7.56 13.13 0.38
CA LEU A 31 7.40 13.75 1.70
C LEU A 31 8.74 14.10 2.34
N SER A 32 9.75 13.24 2.20
CA SER A 32 11.11 13.51 2.68
C SER A 32 11.71 14.76 2.04
N LEU A 33 11.51 14.97 0.73
CA LEU A 33 11.96 16.19 0.04
C LEU A 33 11.27 17.45 0.55
N LEU A 34 10.02 17.33 1.01
CA LEU A 34 9.26 18.44 1.60
C LEU A 34 9.59 18.65 3.09
N GLY A 35 10.43 17.80 3.70
CA GLY A 35 10.72 17.84 5.14
C GLY A 35 9.54 17.37 6.01
N ILE A 36 8.61 16.61 5.44
CA ILE A 36 7.40 16.13 6.11
C ILE A 36 7.60 14.67 6.49
N SER A 37 7.48 14.34 7.78
CA SER A 37 7.37 12.95 8.24
C SER A 37 5.93 12.48 8.09
N ALA A 38 5.71 11.31 7.48
CA ALA A 38 4.42 10.67 7.57
C ALA A 38 4.13 10.30 9.04
N PRO A 39 2.90 10.51 9.54
CA PRO A 39 2.53 10.07 10.88
C PRO A 39 2.54 8.54 10.94
N ALA A 40 3.08 7.99 12.03
CA ALA A 40 2.92 6.58 12.35
C ALA A 40 1.41 6.30 12.48
N HIS A 41 0.90 5.37 11.69
CA HIS A 41 -0.52 5.04 11.60
C HIS A 41 -1.13 4.85 13.01
N LEU A 42 -2.17 5.64 13.34
CA LEU A 42 -3.05 5.47 14.51
C LEU A 42 -4.25 4.60 14.13
#